data_AF-A0A183J3Q2-F1
#
_entry.id   AF-A0A183J3Q2-F1
#
_cell.length_a   1.000
_cell.length_b   1.000
_cell.length_c   1.000
_cell.angle_alpha   90.00
_cell.angle_beta   90.00
_cell.angle_gamma   90.00
#
_symmetry.space_group_name_H-M   'P 1'
#
loop_
_entity.id
_entity.type
_entity.pdbx_description
1 polymer ?
#
loop_
_entity_poly.entity_id
_entity_poly.type
_entity_poly.pdbx_seq_one_letter_code
_entity_poly.pdbx_strand_id
1 'polypeptide(L)'
;MLVALWICSAFCILQSTECADTYDEELVASHLPDGSILASLRFSMLKDTDLGDHYNMFPMALGEVLRRYDVTELHLSMSQGFWRHRFWGYTDPSVPTGAQLVAWFENRNASGVDQKWKGLIHALTGLFCASLSQINSQLTVRPQQTHRMRGVSSSVIGNDSRFVRYGVLPSENVCTENLTPWKKLLPCKSDVSTDSGYSKS
;
A
#
# COMPACT_ATOMS: atom_id res chain seq x y z
N MET A 1 69.85 3.63 10.87
CA MET A 1 69.01 4.24 9.81
C MET A 1 67.77 3.36 9.69
N LEU A 2 66.72 3.69 10.46
CA LEU A 2 65.47 2.91 10.55
C LEU A 2 64.42 3.59 9.68
N VAL A 3 63.98 2.91 8.64
CA VAL A 3 62.90 3.37 7.73
C VAL A 3 61.58 2.85 8.31
N ALA A 4 60.76 3.76 8.84
CA ALA A 4 59.40 3.46 9.27
C ALA A 4 58.48 3.52 8.04
N LEU A 5 58.07 2.34 7.54
CA LEU A 5 57.03 2.19 6.53
C LEU A 5 55.66 2.34 7.21
N TRP A 6 55.06 3.53 7.09
CA TRP A 6 53.64 3.73 7.39
C TRP A 6 52.82 3.17 6.21
N ILE A 7 52.33 1.95 6.38
CA ILE A 7 51.31 1.40 5.50
C ILE A 7 50.03 2.19 5.79
N CYS A 8 49.66 3.07 4.86
CA CYS A 8 48.32 3.66 4.81
C CYS A 8 47.32 2.50 4.73
N SER A 9 46.78 2.09 5.88
CA SER A 9 45.50 1.39 5.92
C SER A 9 44.42 2.40 5.56
N ALA A 10 44.31 2.71 4.27
CA ALA A 10 43.08 3.20 3.68
C ALA A 10 42.09 2.04 3.74
N PHE A 11 41.58 1.77 4.94
CA PHE A 11 40.39 0.97 5.12
C PHE A 11 39.26 1.85 4.59
N CYS A 12 39.08 1.81 3.27
CA CYS A 12 37.90 2.32 2.60
C CYS A 12 36.76 1.50 3.19
N ILE A 13 36.11 2.04 4.22
CA ILE A 13 34.84 1.55 4.70
C ILE A 13 33.92 1.75 3.50
N LEU A 14 33.71 0.68 2.73
CA LEU A 14 32.54 0.58 1.87
C LEU A 14 31.36 0.67 2.84
N GLN A 15 30.84 1.88 3.03
CA GLN A 15 29.47 2.03 3.49
C GLN A 15 28.62 1.44 2.36
N SER A 16 28.18 0.21 2.57
CA SER A 16 26.94 -0.24 1.94
C SER A 16 25.89 0.78 2.34
N THR A 17 25.48 1.62 1.40
CA THR A 17 24.19 2.29 1.48
C THR A 17 23.15 1.18 1.48
N GLU A 18 22.83 0.67 2.67
CA GLU A 18 21.66 -0.19 2.81
C GLU A 18 20.47 0.63 2.34
N CYS A 19 19.83 0.12 1.27
CA CYS A 19 18.60 0.62 0.69
C CYS A 19 17.53 0.72 1.79
N ALA A 20 17.45 1.82 2.54
CA ALA A 20 16.57 1.89 3.71
C ALA A 20 15.14 2.13 3.24
N ASP A 21 14.23 1.20 3.58
CA ASP A 21 12.79 1.43 3.48
C ASP A 21 12.45 2.79 4.14
N THR A 22 11.61 3.59 3.50
CA THR A 22 11.19 4.89 4.02
C THR A 22 9.73 4.90 4.38
N TYR A 23 9.39 5.58 5.47
CA TYR A 23 8.03 5.75 5.94
C TYR A 23 7.76 7.21 6.26
N ASP A 24 6.65 7.73 5.74
CA ASP A 24 6.21 9.11 5.91
C ASP A 24 4.75 9.15 6.39
N GLU A 25 4.49 9.99 7.40
CA GLU A 25 3.15 10.22 7.95
C GLU A 25 2.79 11.71 7.86
N GLU A 26 1.62 12.01 7.32
CA GLU A 26 1.12 13.38 7.17
C GLU A 26 -0.30 13.48 7.74
N LEU A 27 -0.55 14.48 8.59
CA LEU A 27 -1.87 14.88 9.07
C LEU A 27 -2.16 16.30 8.60
N VAL A 28 -3.19 16.46 7.77
CA VAL A 28 -3.71 17.76 7.35
C VAL A 28 -5.08 17.98 7.98
N ALA A 29 -5.19 19.02 8.80
CA ALA A 29 -6.47 19.48 9.34
C ALA A 29 -6.87 20.79 8.64
N SER A 30 -8.07 20.84 8.09
CA SER A 30 -8.60 22.02 7.40
C SER A 30 -10.05 22.29 7.77
N HIS A 31 -10.42 23.57 7.84
CA HIS A 31 -11.81 23.97 8.05
C HIS A 31 -12.60 23.85 6.75
N LEU A 32 -13.79 23.25 6.84
CA LEU A 32 -14.76 23.21 5.77
C LEU A 32 -15.68 24.44 5.82
N PRO A 33 -16.33 24.83 4.70
CA PRO A 33 -17.20 26.01 4.65
C PRO A 33 -18.40 26.00 5.59
N ASP A 34 -18.79 24.83 6.10
CA ASP A 34 -19.86 24.68 7.09
C ASP A 34 -19.38 24.75 8.54
N GLY A 35 -18.09 25.04 8.76
CA GLY A 35 -17.48 25.12 10.09
C GLY A 35 -16.95 23.78 10.63
N SER A 36 -17.20 22.67 9.95
CA SER A 36 -16.65 21.36 10.31
C SER A 36 -15.13 21.32 10.06
N ILE A 37 -14.43 20.38 10.68
CA ILE A 37 -12.99 20.15 10.45
C ILE A 37 -12.82 18.85 9.65
N LEU A 38 -12.12 18.93 8.51
CA LEU A 38 -11.62 17.79 7.78
C LEU A 38 -10.25 17.41 8.35
N ALA A 39 -10.11 16.17 8.81
CA ALA A 39 -8.81 15.57 9.14
C ALA A 39 -8.45 14.54 8.07
N SER A 40 -7.32 14.74 7.39
CA SER A 40 -6.78 13.83 6.39
C SER A 40 -5.47 13.25 6.89
N LEU A 41 -5.42 11.92 7.03
CA LEU A 41 -4.22 11.19 7.41
C LEU A 41 -3.69 10.44 6.19
N ARG A 42 -2.41 10.61 5.89
CA ARG A 42 -1.71 9.94 4.80
C ARG A 42 -0.50 9.21 5.38
N PHE A 43 -0.39 7.94 5.01
CA PHE A 43 0.73 7.08 5.39
C PHE A 43 1.36 6.56 4.09
N SER A 44 2.64 6.82 3.89
CA SER A 44 3.38 6.43 2.69
C SER A 44 4.55 5.53 3.08
N MET A 45 4.59 4.32 2.52
CA MET A 45 5.73 3.41 2.67
C MET A 45 6.37 3.22 1.30
N LEU A 46 7.67 3.40 1.22
CA LEU A 46 8.45 3.06 0.04
C LEU A 46 9.44 1.96 0.44
N LYS A 47 9.40 0.88 -0.33
CA LYS A 47 10.40 -0.18 -0.30
C LYS A 47 11.28 0.00 -1.53
N ASP A 48 12.59 0.10 -1.33
CA ASP A 48 13.53 0.35 -2.44
C ASP A 48 13.78 -0.91 -3.30
N THR A 49 13.57 -2.09 -2.71
CA THR A 49 13.72 -3.38 -3.38
C THR A 49 12.36 -4.00 -3.71
N ASP A 50 12.34 -4.92 -4.67
CA ASP A 50 11.15 -5.74 -4.96
C ASP A 50 10.61 -6.41 -3.69
N LEU A 51 9.36 -6.89 -3.75
CA LEU A 51 8.75 -7.72 -2.70
C LEU A 51 9.44 -9.10 -2.61
N GLY A 52 10.72 -9.11 -2.19
CA GLY A 52 11.51 -10.29 -1.88
C GLY A 52 11.15 -10.86 -0.50
N ASP A 53 12.02 -11.72 0.02
CA ASP A 53 11.72 -12.52 1.22
C ASP A 53 11.78 -11.73 2.53
N HIS A 54 12.39 -10.55 2.52
CA HIS A 54 12.57 -9.71 3.71
C HIS A 54 11.59 -8.54 3.70
N TYR A 55 10.85 -8.40 4.80
CA TYR A 55 9.87 -7.34 5.04
C TYR A 55 10.31 -6.55 6.28
N ASN A 56 10.82 -5.33 6.09
CA ASN A 56 11.17 -4.44 7.19
C ASN A 56 9.98 -3.54 7.55
N MET A 57 9.68 -2.54 6.70
CA MET A 57 8.58 -1.61 6.96
C MET A 57 7.30 -2.00 6.23
N PHE A 58 7.41 -2.55 5.01
CA PHE A 58 6.25 -2.98 4.25
C PHE A 58 5.60 -4.23 4.88
N PRO A 59 4.28 -4.25 5.10
CA PRO A 59 3.60 -5.34 5.79
C PRO A 59 3.68 -6.67 5.02
N MET A 60 4.34 -7.66 5.63
CA MET A 60 4.52 -9.01 5.08
C MET A 60 3.21 -9.64 4.61
N ALA A 61 2.15 -9.57 5.41
CA ALA A 61 0.86 -10.17 5.07
C ALA A 61 0.28 -9.63 3.76
N LEU A 62 0.47 -8.34 3.46
CA LEU A 62 0.03 -7.74 2.21
C LEU A 62 0.98 -8.14 1.07
N GLY A 63 2.30 -8.10 1.30
CA GLY A 63 3.30 -8.45 0.31
C GLY A 63 3.20 -9.88 -0.20
N GLU A 64 2.97 -10.83 0.70
CA GLU A 64 2.75 -12.23 0.36
C GLU A 64 1.50 -12.42 -0.52
N VAL A 65 0.42 -11.70 -0.21
CA VAL A 65 -0.82 -11.74 -1.01
C VAL A 65 -0.58 -11.17 -2.40
N LEU A 66 0.08 -10.00 -2.51
CA LEU A 66 0.39 -9.38 -3.81
C LEU A 66 1.26 -10.29 -4.67
N ARG A 67 2.33 -10.86 -4.08
CA ARG A 67 3.23 -11.79 -4.77
C ARG A 67 2.54 -13.09 -5.18
N ARG A 68 1.71 -13.67 -4.31
CA ARG A 68 1.01 -14.94 -4.58
C ARG A 68 0.05 -14.83 -5.77
N TYR A 69 -0.54 -13.67 -5.99
CA TYR A 69 -1.50 -13.43 -7.07
C TYR A 69 -0.92 -12.60 -8.22
N ASP A 70 0.41 -12.43 -8.28
CA ASP A 70 1.14 -11.67 -9.30
C ASP A 70 0.52 -10.27 -9.55
N VAL A 71 0.24 -9.56 -8.46
CA VAL A 71 -0.32 -8.20 -8.49
C VAL A 71 0.82 -7.20 -8.50
N THR A 72 0.88 -6.40 -9.56
CA THR A 72 1.86 -5.31 -9.73
C THR A 72 1.44 -4.06 -8.96
N GLU A 73 0.14 -3.75 -8.95
CA GLU A 73 -0.41 -2.59 -8.24
C GLU A 73 -1.81 -2.91 -7.71
N LEU A 74 -2.10 -2.46 -6.50
CA LEU A 74 -3.38 -2.66 -5.83
C LEU A 74 -3.86 -1.36 -5.21
N HIS A 75 -5.05 -0.91 -5.61
CA HIS A 75 -5.77 0.18 -4.95
C HIS A 75 -6.99 -0.42 -4.26
N LEU A 76 -6.99 -0.40 -2.93
CA LEU A 76 -8.16 -0.70 -2.12
C LEU A 76 -8.63 0.62 -1.48
N SER A 77 -9.90 0.95 -1.68
CA SER A 77 -10.54 2.12 -1.09
C SER A 77 -11.82 1.68 -0.38
N MET A 78 -12.03 2.20 0.82
CA MET A 78 -13.26 1.99 1.58
C MET A 78 -13.71 3.33 2.13
N SER A 79 -14.96 3.71 1.86
CA SER A 79 -15.50 4.98 2.33
C SER A 79 -16.96 4.82 2.79
N GLN A 80 -17.37 5.63 3.76
CA GLN A 80 -18.73 5.65 4.28
C GLN A 80 -19.29 7.06 4.20
N GLY A 81 -20.59 7.16 3.90
CA GLY A 81 -21.28 8.42 3.75
C GLY A 81 -21.14 9.03 2.36
N PHE A 82 -21.57 10.28 2.25
CA PHE A 82 -21.61 11.03 1.00
C PHE A 82 -20.74 12.29 1.09
N TRP A 83 -19.75 12.40 0.22
CA TRP A 83 -18.94 13.60 0.11
C TRP A 83 -19.66 14.67 -0.71
N ARG A 84 -20.00 15.80 -0.06
CA ARG A 84 -20.73 16.91 -0.69
C ARG A 84 -19.79 17.76 -1.54
N HIS A 85 -19.38 17.27 -2.71
CA HIS A 85 -18.43 17.94 -3.60
C HIS A 85 -18.72 19.43 -3.87
N ARG A 86 -20.00 19.78 -4.02
CA ARG A 86 -20.44 21.17 -4.26
C ARG A 86 -20.07 22.13 -3.12
N PHE A 87 -20.01 21.63 -1.89
CA PHE A 87 -19.79 22.44 -0.69
C PHE A 87 -18.38 22.25 -0.12
N TRP A 88 -17.80 21.05 -0.25
CA TRP A 88 -16.51 20.70 0.35
C TRP A 88 -15.37 20.57 -0.68
N GLY A 89 -15.64 20.75 -1.97
CA GLY A 89 -14.66 20.62 -3.04
C GLY A 89 -14.42 19.16 -3.47
N TYR A 90 -13.44 18.96 -4.36
CA TYR A 90 -13.04 17.63 -4.82
C TYR A 90 -11.82 17.13 -4.05
N THR A 91 -11.78 15.83 -3.78
CA THR A 91 -10.63 15.14 -3.18
C THR A 91 -9.92 14.31 -4.25
N ASP A 92 -8.60 14.17 -4.13
CA ASP A 92 -7.81 13.22 -4.91
C ASP A 92 -7.15 12.21 -3.95
N PRO A 93 -7.48 10.90 -4.03
CA PRO A 93 -8.41 10.28 -4.98
C PRO A 93 -9.90 10.56 -4.67
N SER A 94 -10.73 10.53 -5.72
CA SER A 94 -12.18 10.47 -5.60
C SER A 94 -12.59 9.01 -5.50
N VAL A 95 -13.17 8.65 -4.35
CA VAL A 95 -13.55 7.27 -4.03
C VAL A 95 -15.08 7.16 -3.90
N PRO A 96 -15.69 6.09 -4.42
CA PRO A 96 -17.12 5.85 -4.23
C PRO A 96 -17.43 5.39 -2.81
N THR A 97 -18.68 5.55 -2.39
CA THR A 97 -19.20 4.97 -1.15
C THR A 97 -19.14 3.44 -1.20
N GLY A 98 -18.80 2.82 -0.08
CA GLY A 98 -18.59 1.38 0.04
C GLY A 98 -17.13 1.00 -0.19
N ALA A 99 -16.90 -0.19 -0.73
CA ALA A 99 -15.55 -0.65 -1.09
C ALA A 99 -15.32 -0.59 -2.60
N GLN A 100 -14.12 -0.19 -2.98
CA GLN A 100 -13.63 -0.19 -4.36
C GLN A 100 -12.26 -0.86 -4.39
N LEU A 101 -12.06 -1.71 -5.39
CA LEU A 101 -10.81 -2.44 -5.58
C LEU A 101 -10.37 -2.34 -7.04
N VAL A 102 -9.13 -1.94 -7.26
CA VAL A 102 -8.50 -1.95 -8.58
C VAL A 102 -7.18 -2.69 -8.47
N ALA A 103 -7.00 -3.71 -9.30
CA ALA A 103 -5.76 -4.50 -9.31
C ALA A 103 -5.21 -4.61 -10.72
N TRP A 104 -3.91 -4.36 -10.85
CA TRP A 104 -3.13 -4.59 -12.05
C TRP A 104 -2.25 -5.81 -11.83
N PHE A 105 -2.29 -6.75 -12.78
CA PHE A 105 -1.59 -8.02 -12.73
C PHE A 105 -0.38 -8.02 -13.67
N GLU A 106 0.59 -8.89 -13.37
CA GLU A 106 1.72 -9.09 -14.28
C GLU A 106 1.28 -9.60 -15.66
N ASN A 107 1.83 -9.00 -16.72
CA ASN A 107 1.54 -9.33 -18.11
C ASN A 107 2.28 -10.60 -18.58
N ARG A 108 1.98 -11.74 -17.96
CA ARG A 108 2.53 -13.05 -18.36
C ARG A 108 1.49 -13.93 -19.04
N ASN A 109 0.32 -14.06 -18.43
CA ASN A 109 -0.74 -14.92 -18.91
C ASN A 109 -2.13 -14.33 -18.63
N ALA A 110 -2.82 -13.89 -19.68
CA ALA A 110 -4.14 -13.29 -19.58
C ALA A 110 -5.24 -14.27 -19.14
N SER A 111 -5.11 -15.57 -19.44
CA SER A 111 -6.17 -16.55 -19.14
C SER A 111 -6.31 -16.86 -17.64
N GLY A 112 -5.26 -16.59 -16.84
CA GLY A 112 -5.26 -16.84 -15.41
C GLY A 112 -5.72 -15.65 -14.55
N VAL A 113 -5.93 -14.47 -15.13
CA VAL A 113 -6.18 -13.23 -14.37
C VAL A 113 -7.47 -13.31 -13.55
N ASP A 114 -8.54 -13.88 -14.09
CA ASP A 114 -9.81 -13.99 -13.36
C ASP A 114 -9.72 -14.92 -12.14
N GLN A 115 -8.92 -15.99 -12.24
CA GLN A 115 -8.66 -16.89 -11.13
C GLN A 115 -7.82 -16.20 -10.04
N LYS A 116 -6.78 -15.45 -10.45
CA LYS A 116 -5.95 -14.66 -9.52
C LYS A 116 -6.77 -13.57 -8.84
N TRP A 117 -7.63 -12.88 -9.59
CA TRP A 117 -8.55 -11.87 -9.07
C TRP A 117 -9.48 -12.43 -7.99
N LYS A 118 -10.11 -13.58 -8.25
CA LYS A 118 -10.96 -14.24 -7.25
C LYS A 118 -10.16 -14.60 -5.99
N GLY A 119 -8.97 -15.16 -6.15
CA GLY A 119 -8.09 -15.50 -5.03
C GLY A 119 -7.63 -14.27 -4.23
N LEU A 120 -7.28 -13.19 -4.93
CA LEU A 120 -6.91 -11.90 -4.34
C LEU A 120 -8.03 -11.34 -3.47
N ILE A 121 -9.25 -11.25 -4.00
CA ILE A 121 -10.42 -10.78 -3.26
C ILE A 121 -10.64 -11.61 -1.98
N HIS A 122 -10.57 -12.93 -2.09
CA HIS A 122 -10.74 -13.81 -0.92
C HIS A 122 -9.65 -13.59 0.13
N ALA A 123 -8.39 -13.41 -0.27
CA ALA A 123 -7.30 -13.11 0.66
C ALA A 123 -7.49 -11.75 1.35
N LEU A 124 -7.90 -10.72 0.60
CA LEU A 124 -8.16 -9.38 1.13
C LEU A 124 -9.36 -9.35 2.07
N THR A 125 -10.39 -10.17 1.85
CA THR A 125 -11.53 -10.35 2.76
C THR A 125 -11.05 -10.74 4.16
N GLY A 126 -10.10 -11.70 4.24
CA GLY A 126 -9.52 -12.11 5.51
C GLY A 126 -8.61 -11.05 6.14
N LEU A 127 -7.83 -10.35 5.31
CA LEU A 127 -6.88 -9.34 5.78
C LEU A 127 -7.59 -8.11 6.37
N PHE A 128 -8.62 -7.61 5.69
CA PHE A 128 -9.33 -6.37 6.03
C PHE A 128 -10.63 -6.57 6.80
N CYS A 129 -11.00 -7.83 7.11
CA CYS A 129 -12.26 -8.19 7.78
C CYS A 129 -13.51 -7.66 7.06
N ALA A 130 -13.40 -7.37 5.77
CA ALA A 130 -14.46 -6.78 4.94
C ALA A 130 -15.12 -7.83 4.05
N SER A 131 -16.35 -7.59 3.59
CA SER A 131 -17.11 -8.56 2.76
C SER A 131 -16.70 -8.55 1.28
N LEU A 132 -15.43 -8.27 0.98
CA LEU A 132 -14.92 -8.09 -0.39
C LEU A 132 -15.21 -9.30 -1.30
N SER A 133 -15.28 -10.52 -0.74
CA SER A 133 -15.67 -11.74 -1.46
C SER A 133 -17.02 -11.68 -2.18
N GLN A 134 -17.88 -10.72 -1.84
CA GLN A 134 -19.13 -10.44 -2.57
C GLN A 134 -18.90 -9.80 -3.95
N ILE A 135 -17.71 -9.24 -4.20
CA ILE A 135 -17.29 -8.76 -5.53
C ILE A 135 -17.15 -9.98 -6.46
N ASN A 136 -18.27 -10.39 -7.03
CA ASN A 136 -18.36 -11.52 -7.95
C ASN A 136 -18.10 -11.06 -9.40
N SER A 137 -18.28 -11.94 -10.37
CA SER A 137 -18.10 -11.63 -11.80
C SER A 137 -19.06 -10.56 -12.32
N GLN A 138 -20.21 -10.33 -11.68
CA GLN A 138 -21.17 -9.29 -12.06
C GLN A 138 -20.78 -7.91 -11.53
N LEU A 139 -20.06 -7.87 -10.41
CA LEU A 139 -19.51 -6.65 -9.80
C LEU A 139 -18.05 -6.41 -10.19
N THR A 140 -17.51 -7.24 -11.08
CA THR A 140 -16.17 -7.11 -11.64
C THR A 140 -16.26 -6.65 -13.08
N VAL A 141 -15.48 -5.64 -13.44
CA VAL A 141 -15.35 -5.17 -14.82
C VAL A 141 -13.89 -5.16 -15.24
N ARG A 142 -13.70 -5.26 -16.56
CA ARG A 142 -12.41 -5.08 -17.22
C ARG A 142 -12.37 -3.70 -17.86
N PRO A 143 -11.80 -2.68 -17.19
CA PRO A 143 -11.81 -1.33 -17.72
C PRO A 143 -10.95 -1.24 -18.99
N GLN A 144 -11.50 -0.65 -20.05
CA GLN A 144 -10.77 -0.39 -21.32
C GLN A 144 -9.74 0.73 -21.15
N GLN A 145 -10.01 1.66 -20.23
CA GLN A 145 -9.12 2.73 -19.83
C GLN A 145 -9.11 2.78 -18.31
N THR A 146 -7.93 2.82 -17.71
CA THR A 146 -7.75 3.00 -16.27
C THR A 146 -7.02 4.31 -16.00
N HIS A 147 -7.13 4.81 -14.78
CA HIS A 147 -6.17 5.80 -14.30
C HIS A 147 -4.76 5.24 -14.43
N ARG A 148 -3.79 6.13 -14.67
CA ARG A 148 -2.39 5.76 -14.72
C ARG A 148 -2.00 5.17 -13.36
N MET A 149 -1.27 4.04 -13.40
CA MET A 149 -0.55 3.48 -12.25
C MET A 149 0.13 4.61 -11.47
N ARG A 150 -0.13 4.68 -10.16
CA ARG A 150 0.46 5.69 -9.26
C ARG A 150 1.77 5.20 -8.62
N GLY A 151 2.04 3.89 -8.71
CA GLY A 151 3.21 3.26 -8.13
C GLY A 151 4.54 3.56 -8.83
N VAL A 152 5.62 3.14 -8.18
CA VAL A 152 7.02 3.37 -8.59
C VAL A 152 7.41 2.62 -9.87
N SER A 153 6.72 1.50 -10.19
CA SER A 153 6.98 0.73 -11.41
C SER A 153 6.32 1.40 -12.63
N SER A 154 7.05 2.33 -13.26
CA SER A 154 6.69 2.99 -14.54
C SER A 154 6.87 2.04 -15.74
N SER A 155 6.44 0.79 -15.62
CA SER A 155 6.40 -0.11 -16.76
C SER A 155 5.13 0.16 -17.57
N VAL A 156 5.21 -0.02 -18.90
CA VAL A 156 4.16 0.18 -19.92
C VAL A 156 2.91 -0.72 -19.69
N ILE A 157 2.83 -1.38 -18.53
CA ILE A 157 1.90 -2.44 -18.13
C ILE A 157 0.49 -1.89 -17.85
N GLY A 158 0.35 -0.61 -17.47
CA GLY A 158 -0.92 0.00 -17.07
C GLY A 158 -1.99 0.17 -18.16
N ASN A 159 -1.67 -0.10 -19.44
CA ASN A 159 -2.61 0.16 -20.55
C ASN A 159 -3.31 -1.09 -21.11
N ASP A 160 -2.91 -2.30 -20.74
CA ASP A 160 -3.57 -3.50 -21.26
C ASP A 160 -4.72 -3.93 -20.34
N SER A 161 -5.95 -3.61 -20.77
CA SER A 161 -7.18 -3.97 -20.07
C SER A 161 -7.25 -5.45 -19.66
N ARG A 162 -6.58 -6.37 -20.38
CA ARG A 162 -6.57 -7.81 -20.06
C ARG A 162 -6.04 -8.11 -18.65
N PHE A 163 -5.13 -7.28 -18.15
CA PHE A 163 -4.45 -7.45 -16.86
C PHE A 163 -4.97 -6.53 -15.77
N VAL A 164 -6.12 -5.89 -15.99
CA VAL A 164 -6.73 -5.01 -14.97
C VAL A 164 -8.09 -5.53 -14.58
N ARG A 165 -8.37 -5.51 -13.28
CA ARG A 165 -9.71 -5.79 -12.75
C ARG A 165 -10.13 -4.66 -11.83
N TYR A 166 -11.37 -4.23 -12.02
CA TYR A 166 -12.04 -3.25 -11.20
C TYR A 166 -13.25 -3.90 -10.56
N GLY A 167 -13.39 -3.74 -9.25
CA GLY A 167 -14.54 -4.19 -8.49
C GLY A 167 -15.07 -3.10 -7.58
N VAL A 168 -16.39 -3.06 -7.40
CA VAL A 168 -17.04 -2.15 -6.45
C VAL A 168 -18.11 -2.89 -5.67
N LEU A 169 -18.16 -2.62 -4.36
CA LEU A 169 -19.15 -3.15 -3.44
C LEU A 169 -19.77 -1.98 -2.65
N PRO A 170 -20.82 -1.33 -3.20
CA PRO A 170 -21.43 -0.15 -2.58
C PRO A 170 -22.06 -0.44 -1.21
N SER A 171 -22.43 -1.70 -0.95
CA SER A 171 -23.05 -2.15 0.29
C SER A 171 -22.05 -2.41 1.43
N GLU A 172 -20.74 -2.31 1.18
CA GLU A 172 -19.74 -2.51 2.23
C GLU A 172 -19.81 -1.34 3.23
N ASN A 173 -20.04 -1.64 4.50
CA ASN A 173 -20.01 -0.64 5.55
C ASN A 173 -18.58 -0.52 6.09
N VAL A 174 -18.13 0.72 6.33
CA VAL A 174 -16.87 0.95 7.07
C VAL A 174 -17.19 0.95 8.55
N CYS A 175 -16.74 -0.10 9.24
CA CYS A 175 -16.86 -0.21 10.69
C CYS A 175 -15.50 -0.09 11.37
N THR A 176 -15.47 0.05 12.70
CA THR A 176 -14.20 0.10 13.46
C THR A 176 -13.42 -1.22 13.36
N GLU A 177 -14.09 -2.35 13.16
CA GLU A 177 -13.45 -3.62 12.83
C GLU A 177 -12.68 -3.58 11.50
N ASN A 178 -13.16 -2.83 10.50
CA ASN A 178 -12.53 -2.72 9.18
C ASN A 178 -11.32 -1.78 9.18
N LEU A 179 -11.23 -0.85 10.14
CA LEU A 179 -10.11 0.10 10.28
C LEU A 179 -8.93 -0.49 11.09
N THR A 180 -9.19 -1.47 11.94
CA THR A 180 -8.15 -2.11 12.76
C THR A 180 -7.07 -2.80 11.91
N PRO A 181 -7.41 -3.52 10.82
CA PRO A 181 -6.42 -4.04 9.88
C PRO A 181 -5.52 -2.99 9.27
N TRP A 182 -6.04 -1.81 8.89
CA TRP A 182 -5.22 -0.74 8.32
C TRP A 182 -4.14 -0.27 9.28
N LYS A 183 -4.50 -0.11 10.56
CA LYS A 183 -3.53 0.21 11.60
C LYS A 183 -2.44 -0.86 11.73
N LYS A 184 -2.78 -2.14 11.55
CA LYS A 184 -1.79 -3.25 11.61
C LYS A 184 -0.82 -3.26 10.43
N LEU A 185 -1.18 -2.62 9.32
CA LEU A 185 -0.30 -2.49 8.17
C LEU A 185 0.76 -1.39 8.36
N LEU A 186 0.56 -0.47 9.30
CA LEU A 186 1.52 0.58 9.62
C LEU A 186 2.74 0.00 10.35
N PRO A 187 3.96 0.57 10.16
CA PRO A 187 5.20 -0.03 10.66
C PRO A 187 5.33 0.07 12.19
N CYS A 188 4.51 0.91 12.83
CA CYS A 188 4.54 1.15 14.26
C CYS A 188 3.87 0.00 15.04
N LYS A 189 4.62 -1.06 15.31
CA LYS A 189 4.46 -1.82 16.54
C LYS A 189 5.23 -1.07 17.62
N SER A 190 4.53 -0.60 18.63
CA SER A 190 5.13 0.05 19.80
C SER A 190 5.94 -0.97 20.60
N ASP A 191 7.15 -1.28 20.15
CA ASP A 191 8.23 -1.80 20.97
C ASP A 191 9.48 -0.96 20.66
N VAL A 192 9.42 0.32 21.04
CA VAL A 192 10.65 1.00 21.45
C VAL A 192 11.02 0.38 22.79
N SER A 193 11.68 -0.78 22.76
CA SER A 193 12.55 -1.15 23.85
C SER A 193 13.66 -0.11 23.82
N THR A 194 13.51 0.95 24.61
CA THR A 194 14.64 1.75 25.05
C THR A 194 15.60 0.79 25.73
N ASP A 195 16.60 0.32 24.99
CA ASP A 195 17.82 -0.20 25.60
C ASP A 195 18.55 1.02 26.16
N SER A 196 18.07 1.47 27.32
CA SER A 196 18.79 2.43 28.15
C SER A 196 20.03 1.72 28.65
N GLY A 197 21.10 1.83 27.85
CA GLY A 197 22.46 1.50 28.24
C GLY A 197 22.88 2.38 29.40
N TYR A 198 22.50 1.99 30.62
CA TYR A 198 23.16 2.43 31.83
C TYR A 198 24.52 1.74 31.89
N SER A 199 25.57 2.44 31.46
CA SER A 199 26.93 2.06 31.83
C SER A 199 27.08 2.25 33.33
N LYS A 200 27.29 1.15 34.06
CA LYS A 200 27.85 1.21 35.41
C LYS A 200 29.25 1.82 35.31
N SER A 201 29.45 2.92 36.03
CA SER A 201 30.74 3.38 36.55
C SER A 201 30.61 3.48 38.06
#